data_AF-A0A960YKY2-F1
#
_entry.id   AF-A0A960YKY2-F1
#
_cell.length_a   1.000
_cell.length_b   1.000
_cell.length_c   1.000
_cell.angle_alpha   90.00
_cell.angle_beta   90.00
_cell.angle_gamma   90.00
#
_symmetry.space_group_name_H-M   'P 1'
#
loop_
_entity.id
_entity.type
_entity.pdbx_description
1 polymer ?
#
loop_
_entity_poly.entity_id
_entity_poly.type
_entity_poly.pdbx_seq_one_letter_code
_entity_poly.pdbx_strand_id
1 'polypeptide(L)'
;MVEKAIIPSEDLRSKDQLISVGKDYIPNRETLLRNTVFSVFAPDSGKQDFSSRELLGEAVFWSIGELINNANKANNRWAILHNALFQKAAADRPDSDMEQLREDIDYAIQHNQTEMLKKYGLDNVDLTASILKLIEKHRTNSFALSEQFKKKIDVTLRLKSRSDGEQFILHVINNSPITVIDRQRVEYNLNKIKEDLIQAGKNPFEAAVQLYDKAEDHRGGGFGAGLRSIVLFLKEGYTPFDVDIVYSRLIQYRSAANSTIFSIELPVPTRK
;
A
#
# COMPACT_ATOMS: atom_id res chain seq x y z
N MET A 1 -21.54 -8.56 16.38
CA MET A 1 -21.77 -8.83 14.95
C MET A 1 -20.80 -9.93 14.54
N VAL A 2 -21.29 -10.99 13.88
CA VAL A 2 -20.39 -12.03 13.34
C VAL A 2 -19.60 -11.39 12.21
N GLU A 3 -18.28 -11.34 12.34
CA GLU A 3 -17.40 -10.81 11.30
C GLU A 3 -17.49 -11.75 10.10
N LYS A 4 -17.92 -11.23 8.93
CA LYS A 4 -18.02 -12.04 7.72
C LYS A 4 -16.63 -12.60 7.39
N ALA A 5 -16.55 -13.89 7.06
CA ALA A 5 -15.29 -14.53 6.65
C ALA A 5 -14.86 -14.15 5.22
N ILE A 6 -15.79 -13.64 4.40
CA ILE A 6 -15.59 -13.29 2.99
C ILE A 6 -16.57 -12.19 2.56
N ILE A 7 -16.15 -11.32 1.63
CA ILE A 7 -17.05 -10.39 0.94
C ILE A 7 -17.51 -11.06 -0.37
N PRO A 8 -18.81 -11.33 -0.56
CA PRO A 8 -19.32 -11.95 -1.78
C PRO A 8 -18.98 -11.15 -3.05
N SER A 9 -18.73 -11.85 -4.17
CA SER A 9 -18.45 -11.19 -5.44
C SER A 9 -19.60 -10.31 -5.93
N GLU A 10 -20.84 -10.64 -5.58
CA GLU A 10 -22.03 -9.81 -5.86
C GLU A 10 -21.96 -8.45 -5.14
N ASP A 11 -21.56 -8.46 -3.87
CA ASP A 11 -21.33 -7.26 -3.07
C ASP A 11 -20.22 -6.40 -3.71
N LEU A 12 -19.14 -7.03 -4.19
CA LEU A 12 -18.04 -6.36 -4.89
C LEU A 12 -18.46 -5.74 -6.23
N ARG A 13 -19.45 -6.30 -6.93
CA ARG A 13 -19.98 -5.74 -8.20
C ARG A 13 -20.88 -4.53 -7.96
N SER A 14 -21.63 -4.53 -6.85
CA SER A 14 -22.63 -3.51 -6.56
C SER A 14 -22.02 -2.16 -6.13
N LYS A 15 -20.96 -2.17 -5.31
CA LYS A 15 -20.36 -0.96 -4.73
C LYS A 15 -18.92 -1.20 -4.29
N ASP A 16 -18.20 -0.12 -4.01
CA ASP A 16 -16.89 -0.20 -3.36
C ASP A 16 -17.04 -0.78 -1.95
N GLN A 17 -16.28 -1.83 -1.67
CA GLN A 17 -16.27 -2.51 -0.37
C GLN A 17 -15.05 -2.05 0.41
N LEU A 18 -15.26 -1.57 1.64
CA LEU A 18 -14.20 -1.00 2.46
C LEU A 18 -13.75 -2.01 3.54
N ILE A 19 -12.45 -2.31 3.55
CA ILE A 19 -11.76 -3.02 4.62
C ILE A 19 -10.80 -2.04 5.28
N SER A 20 -11.08 -1.67 6.52
CA SER A 20 -10.24 -0.81 7.32
C SER A 20 -9.24 -1.62 8.14
N VAL A 21 -7.95 -1.41 7.88
CA VAL A 21 -6.86 -1.93 8.70
C VAL A 21 -6.60 -0.91 9.82
N GLY A 22 -6.99 -1.29 11.03
CA GLY A 22 -7.00 -0.43 12.23
C GLY A 22 -5.63 -0.28 12.87
N LYS A 23 -5.60 0.42 14.02
CA LYS A 23 -4.37 0.66 14.83
C LYS A 23 -3.78 -0.62 15.43
N ASP A 24 -4.64 -1.58 15.74
CA ASP A 24 -4.28 -2.92 16.15
C ASP A 24 -4.48 -3.84 14.95
N TYR A 25 -3.42 -4.50 14.51
CA TYR A 25 -3.51 -5.51 13.49
C TYR A 25 -4.49 -6.60 13.92
N ILE A 26 -5.60 -6.80 13.20
CA ILE A 26 -6.56 -7.85 13.51
C ILE A 26 -6.43 -8.95 12.44
N PRO A 27 -5.95 -10.16 12.80
CA PRO A 27 -5.87 -11.31 11.89
C PRO A 27 -7.16 -11.60 11.11
N ASN A 28 -8.32 -11.24 11.66
CA ASN A 28 -9.62 -11.37 10.99
C ASN A 28 -9.74 -10.50 9.73
N ARG A 29 -9.11 -9.33 9.69
CA ARG A 29 -9.13 -8.43 8.52
C ARG A 29 -8.24 -8.95 7.40
N GLU A 30 -7.09 -9.50 7.76
CA GLU A 30 -6.22 -10.21 6.83
C GLU A 30 -6.95 -11.43 6.23
N THR A 31 -7.57 -12.24 7.09
CA THR A 31 -8.34 -13.41 6.68
C THR A 31 -9.49 -13.03 5.74
N LEU A 32 -10.26 -11.98 6.08
CA LEU A 32 -11.32 -11.45 5.23
C LEU A 32 -10.79 -11.00 3.87
N LEU A 33 -9.69 -10.23 3.84
CA LEU A 33 -9.08 -9.74 2.61
C LEU A 33 -8.59 -10.90 1.74
N ARG A 34 -7.87 -11.86 2.33
CA ARG A 34 -7.36 -13.05 1.63
C ARG A 34 -8.52 -13.83 1.02
N ASN A 35 -9.51 -14.23 1.83
CA ASN A 35 -10.66 -14.99 1.35
C ASN A 35 -11.39 -14.26 0.22
N THR A 36 -11.56 -12.95 0.36
CA THR A 36 -12.22 -12.12 -0.67
C THR A 36 -11.43 -12.14 -1.99
N VAL A 37 -10.12 -11.91 -1.96
CA VAL A 37 -9.25 -11.98 -3.16
C VAL A 37 -9.31 -13.38 -3.78
N PHE A 38 -9.25 -14.42 -2.97
CA PHE A 38 -9.33 -15.81 -3.43
C PHE A 38 -10.67 -16.14 -4.08
N SER A 39 -11.80 -15.63 -3.58
CA SER A 39 -13.09 -15.84 -4.27
C SER A 39 -13.18 -15.19 -5.64
N VAL A 40 -12.40 -14.14 -5.89
CA VAL A 40 -12.36 -13.46 -7.19
C VAL A 40 -11.54 -14.27 -8.18
N PHE A 41 -10.35 -14.73 -7.79
CA PHE A 41 -9.40 -15.36 -8.71
C PHE A 41 -9.47 -16.90 -8.71
N ALA A 42 -9.82 -17.52 -7.59
CA ALA A 42 -9.86 -18.96 -7.36
C ALA A 42 -11.17 -19.44 -6.67
N PRO A 43 -12.33 -19.25 -7.30
CA PRO A 43 -13.63 -19.57 -6.68
C PRO A 43 -13.87 -21.07 -6.40
N ASP A 44 -13.09 -21.97 -7.01
CA ASP A 44 -13.29 -23.43 -6.97
C ASP A 44 -12.09 -24.19 -6.32
N SER A 45 -11.43 -23.59 -5.33
CA SER A 45 -10.16 -24.04 -4.68
C SER A 45 -10.21 -25.40 -3.93
N GLY A 46 -11.12 -26.30 -4.30
CA GLY A 46 -11.26 -27.64 -3.72
C GLY A 46 -10.41 -28.73 -4.40
N LYS A 47 -9.54 -28.38 -5.36
CA LYS A 47 -8.69 -29.34 -6.09
C LYS A 47 -7.28 -29.38 -5.49
N GLN A 48 -6.70 -30.57 -5.39
CA GLN A 48 -5.42 -30.85 -4.71
C GLN A 48 -4.16 -30.24 -5.35
N ASP A 49 -4.27 -29.65 -6.54
CA ASP A 49 -3.17 -28.93 -7.19
C ASP A 49 -3.42 -27.42 -7.10
N PHE A 50 -2.44 -26.67 -6.57
CA PHE A 50 -2.42 -25.21 -6.62
C PHE A 50 -2.55 -24.75 -8.08
N SER A 51 -3.74 -24.34 -8.47
CA SER A 51 -4.05 -23.86 -9.80
C SER A 51 -3.36 -22.52 -10.06
N SER A 52 -3.04 -22.21 -11.32
CA SER A 52 -2.45 -20.91 -11.71
C SER A 52 -3.29 -19.71 -11.25
N ARG A 53 -4.60 -19.92 -11.07
CA ARG A 53 -5.57 -18.97 -10.51
C ARG A 53 -5.35 -18.69 -9.03
N GLU A 54 -5.00 -19.71 -8.23
CA GLU A 54 -4.65 -19.55 -6.81
C GLU A 54 -3.31 -18.84 -6.64
N LEU A 55 -2.32 -19.15 -7.48
CA LEU A 55 -1.04 -18.45 -7.47
C LEU A 55 -1.18 -16.96 -7.84
N LEU A 56 -2.06 -16.63 -8.79
CA LEU A 56 -2.41 -15.23 -9.06
C LEU A 56 -3.12 -14.59 -7.86
N GLY A 57 -4.07 -15.29 -7.23
CA GLY A 57 -4.72 -14.85 -6.00
C GLY A 57 -3.71 -14.53 -4.88
N GLU A 58 -2.72 -15.41 -4.68
CA GLU A 58 -1.59 -15.16 -3.77
C GLU A 58 -0.81 -13.91 -4.18
N ALA A 59 -0.38 -13.80 -5.44
CA ALA A 59 0.41 -12.66 -5.91
C ALA A 59 -0.31 -11.31 -5.71
N VAL A 60 -1.63 -11.29 -5.95
CA VAL A 60 -2.48 -10.14 -5.69
C VAL A 60 -2.55 -9.84 -4.20
N PHE A 61 -2.81 -10.85 -3.35
CA PHE A 61 -2.85 -10.69 -1.90
C PHE A 61 -1.52 -10.16 -1.33
N TRP A 62 -0.39 -10.73 -1.74
CA TRP A 62 0.95 -10.29 -1.34
C TRP A 62 1.23 -8.84 -1.74
N SER A 63 0.84 -8.44 -2.95
CA SER A 63 0.98 -7.05 -3.41
C SER A 63 0.20 -6.06 -2.56
N ILE A 64 -1.02 -6.42 -2.15
CA ILE A 64 -1.82 -5.59 -1.24
C ILE A 64 -1.11 -5.50 0.11
N GLY A 65 -0.59 -6.62 0.62
CA GLY A 65 0.21 -6.66 1.85
C GLY A 65 1.43 -5.74 1.80
N GLU A 66 2.17 -5.71 0.69
CA GLU A 66 3.30 -4.79 0.50
C GLU A 66 2.85 -3.32 0.53
N LEU A 67 1.76 -2.99 -0.16
CA LEU A 67 1.20 -1.63 -0.16
C LEU A 67 0.77 -1.19 1.24
N ILE A 68 0.09 -2.06 1.99
CA ILE A 68 -0.30 -1.83 3.39
C ILE A 68 0.94 -1.65 4.27
N ASN A 69 1.96 -2.50 4.12
CA ASN A 69 3.18 -2.42 4.91
C ASN A 69 3.90 -1.08 4.70
N ASN A 70 4.02 -0.64 3.45
CA ASN A 70 4.67 0.63 3.19
C ASN A 70 3.84 1.84 3.64
N ALA A 71 2.50 1.74 3.57
CA ALA A 71 1.63 2.71 4.22
C ALA A 71 1.87 2.74 5.75
N ASN A 72 2.05 1.59 6.39
CA ASN A 72 2.37 1.49 7.81
C ASN A 72 3.74 2.09 8.15
N LYS A 73 4.77 1.85 7.34
CA LYS A 73 6.09 2.49 7.51
C LYS A 73 5.97 4.02 7.51
N ALA A 74 5.14 4.58 6.64
CA ALA A 74 4.87 6.02 6.64
C ALA A 74 4.12 6.49 7.89
N ASN A 75 3.21 5.66 8.43
CA ASN A 75 2.54 5.92 9.71
C ASN A 75 3.50 5.88 10.90
N ASN A 76 4.47 4.96 10.89
CA ASN A 76 5.48 4.85 11.94
C ASN A 76 6.46 6.03 11.90
N ARG A 77 6.89 6.46 10.71
CA ARG A 77 7.70 7.68 10.53
C ARG A 77 6.95 8.93 11.02
N TRP A 78 5.66 9.02 10.70
CA TRP A 78 4.80 10.08 11.23
C TRP A 78 4.77 10.07 12.76
N ALA A 79 4.57 8.90 13.38
CA ALA A 79 4.49 8.78 14.84
C ALA A 79 5.82 9.11 15.53
N ILE A 80 6.95 8.69 14.95
CA ILE A 80 8.29 9.04 15.47
C ILE A 80 8.48 10.57 15.43
N LEU A 81 8.13 11.21 14.30
CA LEU A 81 8.23 12.67 14.18
C LEU A 81 7.31 13.37 15.18
N HIS A 82 6.04 12.99 15.21
CA HIS A 82 5.05 13.55 16.13
C HIS A 82 5.53 13.46 17.58
N ASN A 83 5.97 12.28 18.02
CA ASN A 83 6.43 12.08 19.40
C ASN A 83 7.70 12.87 19.72
N ALA A 84 8.64 12.97 18.77
CA ALA A 84 9.86 13.76 18.97
C ALA A 84 9.55 15.26 19.12
N LEU A 85 8.64 15.79 18.31
CA LEU A 85 8.20 17.20 18.41
C LEU A 85 7.46 17.43 19.73
N PHE A 86 6.56 16.53 20.10
CA PHE A 86 5.80 16.62 21.34
C PHE A 86 6.71 16.58 22.57
N GLN A 87 7.64 15.62 22.64
CA GLN A 87 8.58 15.51 23.76
C GLN A 87 9.45 16.74 23.90
N LYS A 88 9.96 17.28 22.78
CA LYS A 88 10.77 18.50 22.79
C LYS A 88 9.98 19.71 23.26
N ALA A 89 8.79 19.94 22.70
CA ALA A 89 7.94 21.06 23.09
C ALA A 89 7.45 20.96 24.55
N ALA A 90 7.10 19.76 25.03
CA ALA A 90 6.64 19.55 26.40
C ALA A 90 7.77 19.73 27.43
N ALA A 91 9.02 19.38 27.09
CA ALA A 91 10.17 19.62 27.95
C ALA A 91 10.47 21.12 28.11
N ASP A 92 10.33 21.89 27.03
CA ASP A 92 10.61 23.33 27.03
C ASP A 92 9.44 24.17 27.60
N ARG A 93 8.22 23.61 27.64
CA ARG A 93 7.00 24.28 28.18
C ARG A 93 6.07 23.32 28.94
N PRO A 94 6.40 22.94 30.19
CA PRO A 94 5.61 21.99 30.95
C PRO A 94 4.18 22.47 31.29
N ASP A 95 3.94 23.78 31.30
CA ASP A 95 2.63 24.38 31.64
C ASP A 95 1.68 24.54 30.44
N SER A 96 2.06 24.03 29.26
CA SER A 96 1.25 24.16 28.05
C SER A 96 0.07 23.18 28.04
N ASP A 97 -1.03 23.58 27.40
CA ASP A 97 -2.15 22.67 27.16
C ASP A 97 -1.68 21.53 26.24
N MET A 98 -1.57 20.34 26.83
CA MET A 98 -1.02 19.15 26.17
C MET A 98 -1.93 18.64 25.06
N GLU A 99 -3.23 18.91 25.10
CA GLU A 99 -4.14 18.56 24.00
C GLU A 99 -3.94 19.52 22.82
N GLN A 100 -3.92 20.83 23.08
CA GLN A 100 -3.66 21.82 22.04
C GLN A 100 -2.29 21.63 21.37
N LEU A 101 -1.25 21.28 22.14
CA LEU A 101 0.08 21.00 21.60
C LEU A 101 0.05 19.81 20.62
N ARG A 102 -0.71 18.75 20.93
CA ARG A 102 -0.86 17.60 20.02
C ARG A 102 -1.55 17.99 18.74
N GLU A 103 -2.67 18.72 18.84
CA GLU A 103 -3.43 19.17 17.67
C GLU A 103 -2.61 20.07 16.75
N ASP A 104 -1.82 20.98 17.33
CA ASP A 104 -0.96 21.88 16.56
C ASP A 104 0.19 21.15 15.87
N ILE A 105 0.78 20.14 16.53
CA ILE A 105 1.79 19.28 15.91
C ILE A 105 1.18 18.45 14.78
N ASP A 106 0.00 17.86 14.99
CA ASP A 106 -0.73 17.12 13.98
C ASP A 106 -1.01 17.99 12.75
N TYR A 107 -1.51 19.20 12.98
CA TYR A 107 -1.79 20.18 11.93
C TYR A 107 -0.50 20.60 11.19
N ALA A 108 0.56 20.91 11.93
CA ALA A 108 1.84 21.32 11.33
C ALA A 108 2.46 20.22 10.47
N ILE A 109 2.44 18.95 10.91
CA ILE A 109 2.92 17.83 10.10
C ILE A 109 2.00 17.61 8.89
N GLN A 110 0.68 17.71 9.07
CA GLN A 110 -0.31 17.51 8.01
C GLN A 110 -0.18 18.53 6.88
N HIS A 111 0.06 19.79 7.22
CA HIS A 111 0.11 20.90 6.27
C HIS A 111 1.54 21.36 5.95
N ASN A 112 2.56 20.68 6.48
CA ASN A 112 3.96 21.06 6.39
C ASN A 112 4.21 22.51 6.83
N GLN A 113 3.60 22.93 7.96
CA GLN A 113 3.63 24.31 8.46
C GLN A 113 4.49 24.44 9.72
N THR A 114 5.80 24.56 9.51
CA THR A 114 6.79 24.70 10.59
C THR A 114 6.61 25.98 11.42
N GLU A 115 6.18 27.08 10.81
CA GLU A 115 6.04 28.39 11.47
C GLU A 115 5.13 28.32 12.71
N MET A 116 4.07 27.50 12.68
CA MET A 116 3.16 27.34 13.80
C MET A 116 3.82 26.73 15.04
N LEU A 117 4.90 25.97 14.86
CA LEU A 117 5.60 25.29 15.94
C LEU A 117 6.61 26.19 16.66
N LYS A 118 6.92 27.37 16.10
CA LYS A 118 7.82 28.38 16.73
C LYS A 118 7.35 28.80 18.11
N LYS A 119 6.03 28.95 18.28
CA LYS A 119 5.43 29.27 19.58
C LYS A 119 5.69 28.20 20.65
N TYR A 120 6.19 27.03 20.29
CA TYR A 120 6.59 25.95 21.19
C TYR A 120 8.12 25.77 21.30
N GLY A 121 8.93 26.74 20.83
CA GLY A 121 10.40 26.65 20.87
C GLY A 121 11.01 25.72 19.82
N LEU A 122 10.24 25.38 18.77
CA LEU A 122 10.66 24.50 17.68
C LEU A 122 11.18 25.28 16.45
N ASP A 123 11.78 26.45 16.66
CA ASP A 123 12.17 27.39 15.59
C ASP A 123 13.18 26.83 14.59
N ASN A 124 14.02 25.89 15.05
CA ASN A 124 15.08 25.27 14.26
C ASN A 124 14.67 23.93 13.63
N VAL A 125 13.40 23.53 13.75
CA VAL A 125 12.92 22.28 13.15
C VAL A 125 12.57 22.52 11.69
N ASP A 126 13.17 21.78 10.76
CA ASP A 126 12.63 21.67 9.40
C ASP A 126 11.86 20.34 9.28
N LEU A 127 10.54 20.42 9.07
CA LEU A 127 9.68 19.24 8.99
C LEU A 127 10.01 18.39 7.76
N THR A 128 10.27 19.02 6.62
CA THR A 128 10.59 18.32 5.37
C THR A 128 11.92 17.58 5.51
N ALA A 129 12.97 18.26 5.97
CA ALA A 129 14.27 17.63 6.20
C ALA A 129 14.19 16.52 7.26
N SER A 130 13.41 16.72 8.33
CA SER A 130 13.22 15.70 9.38
C SER A 130 12.54 14.44 8.83
N ILE A 131 11.53 14.63 7.98
CA ILE A 131 10.81 13.52 7.33
C ILE A 131 11.74 12.76 6.38
N LEU A 132 12.50 13.47 5.55
CA LEU A 132 13.49 12.86 4.64
C LEU A 132 14.53 12.06 5.44
N LYS A 133 15.07 12.62 6.53
CA LYS A 133 16.02 11.91 7.40
C LYS A 133 15.43 10.65 8.03
N LEU A 134 14.16 10.67 8.44
CA LEU A 134 13.47 9.47 8.94
C LEU A 134 13.28 8.41 7.85
N ILE A 135 12.96 8.83 6.63
CA ILE A 135 12.89 7.94 5.46
C ILE A 135 14.24 7.29 5.20
N GLU A 136 15.34 8.04 5.32
CA GLU A 136 16.70 7.52 5.11
C GLU A 136 17.19 6.61 6.22
N LYS A 137 16.90 6.94 7.47
CA LYS A 137 17.32 6.17 8.64
C LYS A 137 16.61 4.81 8.71
N HIS A 138 15.35 4.75 8.28
CA HIS A 138 14.52 3.55 8.32
C HIS A 138 14.26 2.98 6.92
N ARG A 139 15.35 2.77 6.17
CA ARG A 139 15.34 2.20 4.81
C ARG A 139 15.09 0.68 4.78
N THR A 140 15.24 -0.07 5.88
CA THR A 140 15.21 -1.54 5.82
C THR A 140 13.79 -2.16 5.75
N ASN A 141 13.65 -3.20 4.92
CA ASN A 141 12.43 -3.95 4.62
C ASN A 141 12.14 -5.06 5.64
N SER A 142 11.78 -4.74 6.86
CA SER A 142 11.09 -5.73 7.69
C SER A 142 9.60 -5.70 7.35
N PHE A 143 9.10 -6.77 6.73
CA PHE A 143 7.68 -7.08 6.69
C PHE A 143 7.30 -7.54 8.10
N ALA A 144 6.98 -6.58 8.97
CA ALA A 144 6.47 -6.86 10.29
C ALA A 144 5.01 -6.41 10.33
N LEU A 145 4.12 -7.29 9.89
CA LEU A 145 2.67 -7.21 10.18
C LEU A 145 2.39 -7.20 11.69
N SER A 146 3.42 -7.33 12.53
CA SER A 146 3.38 -7.26 13.99
C SER A 146 3.59 -5.84 14.57
N GLU A 147 3.85 -4.80 13.77
CA GLU A 147 3.98 -3.44 14.28
C GLU A 147 2.61 -2.76 14.42
N GLN A 148 2.28 -2.29 15.62
CA GLN A 148 1.08 -1.50 15.89
C GLN A 148 0.94 -0.36 14.88
N PHE A 149 -0.17 -0.31 14.17
CA PHE A 149 -0.47 0.71 13.19
C PHE A 149 -0.80 2.01 13.92
N LYS A 150 -0.10 3.10 13.59
CA LYS A 150 -0.34 4.39 14.25
C LYS A 150 -1.45 5.21 13.60
N LYS A 151 -1.76 4.93 12.33
CA LYS A 151 -2.91 5.46 11.60
C LYS A 151 -3.64 4.35 10.83
N LYS A 152 -4.92 4.57 10.61
CA LYS A 152 -5.80 3.69 9.83
C LYS A 152 -5.37 3.66 8.36
N ILE A 153 -5.36 2.47 7.76
CA ILE A 153 -5.18 2.27 6.32
C ILE A 153 -6.47 1.68 5.78
N ASP A 154 -6.98 2.27 4.71
CA ASP A 154 -8.24 1.84 4.10
C ASP A 154 -7.96 1.09 2.80
N VAL A 155 -8.53 -0.10 2.66
CA VAL A 155 -8.47 -0.90 1.43
C VAL A 155 -9.86 -0.95 0.83
N THR A 156 -10.03 -0.47 -0.39
CA THR A 156 -11.30 -0.59 -1.10
C THR A 156 -11.21 -1.60 -2.24
N LEU A 157 -12.23 -2.43 -2.37
CA LEU A 157 -12.30 -3.51 -3.36
C LEU A 157 -13.56 -3.35 -4.22
N ARG A 158 -13.43 -3.56 -5.53
CA ARG A 158 -14.57 -3.54 -6.45
C ARG A 158 -14.36 -4.42 -7.67
N LEU A 159 -15.44 -5.02 -8.16
CA LEU A 159 -15.51 -5.64 -9.47
C LEU A 159 -16.29 -4.71 -10.42
N LYS A 160 -15.73 -4.43 -11.60
CA LYS A 160 -16.40 -3.68 -12.66
C LYS A 160 -16.40 -4.49 -13.95
N SER A 161 -17.57 -4.70 -14.52
CA SER A 161 -17.68 -5.20 -15.89
C SER A 161 -17.25 -4.10 -16.87
N ARG A 162 -16.34 -4.43 -17.78
CA ARG A 162 -15.93 -3.63 -18.93
C ARG A 162 -16.18 -4.41 -20.22
N SER A 163 -16.04 -3.75 -21.36
CA SER A 163 -16.26 -4.36 -22.68
C SER A 163 -15.34 -5.54 -22.97
N ASP A 164 -14.16 -5.57 -22.34
CA ASP A 164 -13.13 -6.58 -22.46
C ASP A 164 -13.22 -7.69 -21.38
N GLY A 165 -14.05 -7.52 -20.34
CA GLY A 165 -14.23 -8.51 -19.29
C GLY A 165 -14.48 -7.90 -17.91
N GLU A 166 -14.41 -8.72 -16.87
CA GLU A 166 -14.51 -8.24 -15.49
C GLU A 166 -13.14 -7.75 -15.00
N GLN A 167 -13.13 -6.60 -14.32
CA GLN A 167 -11.93 -5.97 -13.76
C GLN A 167 -12.06 -5.89 -12.25
N PHE A 168 -11.06 -6.40 -11.53
CA PHE A 168 -10.89 -6.20 -10.11
C PHE A 168 -10.07 -4.94 -9.86
N ILE A 169 -10.70 -3.96 -9.21
CA ILE A 169 -10.11 -2.68 -8.88
C ILE A 169 -9.92 -2.64 -7.37
N LEU A 170 -8.69 -2.32 -6.96
CA LEU A 170 -8.29 -2.22 -5.58
C LEU A 170 -7.63 -0.88 -5.31
N HIS A 171 -7.95 -0.27 -4.18
CA HIS A 171 -7.22 0.89 -3.68
C HIS A 171 -6.67 0.62 -2.29
N VAL A 172 -5.40 0.96 -2.05
CA VAL A 172 -4.82 1.10 -0.72
C VAL A 172 -4.65 2.59 -0.45
N ILE A 173 -5.40 3.07 0.53
CA ILE A 173 -5.52 4.48 0.90
C ILE A 173 -4.78 4.68 2.23
N ASN A 174 -3.65 5.37 2.16
CA ASN A 174 -2.90 5.77 3.32
C ASN A 174 -3.21 7.22 3.69
N ASN A 175 -3.76 7.44 4.88
CA ASN A 175 -4.10 8.77 5.39
C ASN A 175 -2.92 9.40 6.16
N SER A 176 -1.73 9.40 5.55
CA SER A 176 -0.52 9.94 6.15
C SER A 176 0.14 11.00 5.26
N PRO A 177 0.37 12.22 5.79
CA PRO A 177 0.98 13.32 5.05
C PRO A 177 2.43 13.02 4.64
N ILE A 178 3.10 12.08 5.32
CA ILE A 178 4.48 11.65 5.02
C ILE A 178 4.61 11.14 3.58
N THR A 179 3.60 10.44 3.08
CA THR A 179 3.61 9.87 1.73
C THR A 179 3.41 10.89 0.61
N VAL A 180 2.94 12.10 0.95
CA VAL A 180 2.80 13.23 0.03
C VAL A 180 4.13 13.97 -0.13
N ILE A 181 4.94 14.03 0.93
CA ILE A 181 6.24 14.70 0.94
C ILE A 181 7.30 13.88 0.17
N ASP A 182 7.18 12.54 0.13
CA ASP A 182 8.05 11.64 -0.65
C ASP A 182 7.53 11.35 -2.07
N ARG A 183 6.63 12.19 -2.60
CA ARG A 183 5.91 11.95 -3.86
C ARG A 183 6.84 11.66 -5.04
N GLN A 184 7.90 12.45 -5.22
CA GLN A 184 8.83 12.29 -6.35
C GLN A 184 9.51 10.92 -6.32
N ARG A 185 9.91 10.43 -5.15
CA ARG A 185 10.54 9.11 -5.00
C ARG A 185 9.54 7.99 -5.20
N VAL A 186 8.30 8.15 -4.71
CA VAL A 186 7.22 7.19 -4.95
C VAL A 186 6.89 7.09 -6.44
N GLU A 187 6.77 8.23 -7.14
CA GLU A 187 6.54 8.28 -8.59
C GLU A 187 7.72 7.67 -9.37
N TYR A 188 8.97 7.97 -8.97
CA TYR A 188 10.16 7.37 -9.56
C TYR A 188 10.17 5.84 -9.40
N ASN A 189 9.94 5.33 -8.18
CA ASN A 189 9.89 3.89 -7.92
C ASN A 189 8.76 3.23 -8.70
N LEU A 190 7.58 3.87 -8.78
CA LEU A 190 6.46 3.36 -9.57
C LEU A 190 6.79 3.31 -11.06
N ASN A 191 7.46 4.33 -11.59
CA ASN A 191 7.90 4.34 -12.99
C ASN A 191 8.96 3.27 -13.24
N LYS A 192 9.89 3.05 -12.31
CA LYS A 192 10.87 1.95 -12.40
C LYS A 192 10.19 0.58 -12.36
N ILE A 193 9.20 0.39 -11.49
CA ILE A 193 8.36 -0.82 -11.52
C ILE A 193 7.72 -0.92 -12.90
N LYS A 194 7.04 0.11 -13.42
CA LYS A 194 6.42 0.07 -14.75
C LYS A 194 7.40 -0.25 -15.88
N GLU A 195 8.60 0.32 -15.86
CA GLU A 195 9.68 0.00 -16.80
C GLU A 195 10.09 -1.47 -16.68
N ASP A 196 10.33 -1.95 -15.46
CA ASP A 196 10.62 -3.36 -15.16
C ASP A 196 9.48 -4.26 -15.66
N LEU A 197 8.22 -3.86 -15.47
CA LEU A 197 7.03 -4.60 -15.92
C LEU A 197 6.95 -4.65 -17.46
N ILE A 198 7.28 -3.56 -18.15
CA ILE A 198 7.33 -3.50 -19.62
C ILE A 198 8.46 -4.40 -20.15
N GLN A 199 9.63 -4.40 -19.50
CA GLN A 199 10.76 -5.25 -19.87
C GLN A 199 10.51 -6.73 -19.58
N ALA A 200 9.95 -7.05 -18.41
CA ALA A 200 9.48 -8.40 -18.07
C ALA A 200 8.46 -8.90 -19.08
N GLY A 201 7.64 -8.00 -19.61
CA GLY A 201 6.71 -8.35 -20.68
C GLY A 201 7.34 -8.71 -22.01
N LYS A 202 8.63 -8.42 -22.22
CA LYS A 202 9.40 -8.86 -23.40
C LYS A 202 10.10 -10.20 -23.13
N ASN A 203 10.65 -10.40 -21.93
CA ASN A 203 11.35 -11.62 -21.49
C ASN A 203 10.84 -12.11 -20.09
N PRO A 204 9.72 -12.84 -20.03
CA PRO A 204 9.06 -13.19 -18.75
C PRO A 204 9.92 -14.06 -17.82
N PHE A 205 10.56 -15.11 -18.36
CA PHE A 205 11.33 -16.08 -17.58
C PHE A 205 12.60 -15.46 -16.97
N GLU A 206 13.27 -14.62 -17.75
CA GLU A 206 14.48 -13.90 -17.32
C GLU A 206 14.13 -12.85 -16.26
N ALA A 207 12.97 -12.19 -16.39
CA ALA A 207 12.48 -11.31 -15.35
C ALA A 207 12.11 -12.08 -14.07
N ALA A 208 11.47 -13.24 -14.15
CA ALA A 208 11.10 -14.04 -12.97
C ALA A 208 12.31 -14.36 -12.07
N VAL A 209 13.46 -14.66 -12.69
CA VAL A 209 14.72 -14.93 -12.00
C VAL A 209 15.32 -13.64 -11.40
N GLN A 210 15.22 -12.51 -12.10
CA GLN A 210 15.77 -11.23 -11.64
C GLN A 210 14.91 -10.50 -10.59
N LEU A 211 13.61 -10.84 -10.49
CA LEU A 211 12.64 -10.15 -9.64
C LEU A 211 12.88 -10.29 -8.14
N TYR A 212 13.61 -11.32 -7.72
CA TYR A 212 13.99 -11.54 -6.33
C TYR A 212 15.45 -11.19 -6.03
N ASP A 213 16.25 -10.83 -7.05
CA ASP A 213 17.71 -10.70 -6.94
C ASP A 213 18.20 -9.24 -7.06
N LYS A 214 17.28 -8.27 -7.18
CA LYS A 214 17.66 -6.85 -7.29
C LYS A 214 18.04 -6.26 -5.92
N ALA A 215 19.32 -5.92 -5.80
CA ALA A 215 19.88 -5.12 -4.71
C ALA A 215 19.10 -3.82 -4.40
N GLU A 216 18.38 -3.29 -5.39
CA GLU A 216 17.56 -2.07 -5.32
C GLU A 216 16.32 -2.23 -4.45
N ASP A 217 15.77 -3.44 -4.33
CA ASP A 217 14.64 -3.73 -3.44
C ASP A 217 15.08 -3.59 -1.97
N HIS A 218 16.36 -3.85 -1.67
CA HIS A 218 16.97 -3.61 -0.36
C HIS A 218 17.31 -2.13 -0.07
N ARG A 219 17.23 -1.22 -1.05
CA ARG A 219 17.57 0.21 -0.90
C ARG A 219 16.39 1.09 -0.44
N GLY A 220 15.50 0.49 0.36
CA GLY A 220 14.44 1.20 1.09
C GLY A 220 13.36 1.85 0.26
N GLY A 221 13.16 1.33 -0.95
CA GLY A 221 11.99 1.58 -1.77
C GLY A 221 10.82 0.66 -1.45
N GLY A 222 11.05 -0.57 -0.97
CA GLY A 222 10.06 -1.48 -0.35
C GLY A 222 8.78 -1.85 -1.14
N PHE A 223 8.56 -1.27 -2.32
CA PHE A 223 7.48 -1.56 -3.25
C PHE A 223 8.13 -2.20 -4.47
N GLY A 224 7.75 -3.43 -4.83
CA GLY A 224 8.30 -4.00 -6.05
C GLY A 224 8.08 -5.50 -6.20
N ALA A 225 8.51 -6.31 -5.24
CA ALA A 225 8.53 -7.77 -5.41
C ALA A 225 7.12 -8.32 -5.66
N GLY A 226 6.14 -8.07 -4.79
CA GLY A 226 4.76 -8.51 -4.96
C GLY A 226 4.10 -7.95 -6.22
N LEU A 227 4.23 -6.63 -6.44
CA LEU A 227 3.66 -5.96 -7.63
C LEU A 227 4.22 -6.51 -8.94
N ARG A 228 5.50 -6.90 -8.95
CA ARG A 228 6.14 -7.54 -10.09
C ARG A 228 5.79 -9.04 -10.19
N SER A 229 5.53 -9.73 -9.07
CA SER A 229 4.98 -11.10 -9.06
C SER A 229 3.61 -11.18 -9.73
N ILE A 230 2.72 -10.20 -9.54
CA ILE A 230 1.43 -10.16 -10.26
C ILE A 230 1.67 -10.23 -11.78
N VAL A 231 2.67 -9.49 -12.28
CA VAL A 231 2.96 -9.44 -13.72
C VAL A 231 3.52 -10.75 -14.25
N LEU A 232 4.34 -11.47 -13.49
CA LEU A 232 4.78 -12.82 -13.85
C LEU A 232 3.57 -13.72 -14.10
N PHE A 233 2.62 -13.77 -13.16
CA PHE A 233 1.43 -14.63 -13.33
C PHE A 233 0.49 -14.18 -14.44
N LEU A 234 0.46 -12.87 -14.70
CA LEU A 234 -0.30 -12.30 -15.80
C LEU A 234 0.31 -12.59 -17.19
N LYS A 235 1.61 -12.91 -17.30
CA LYS A 235 2.31 -13.09 -18.59
C LYS A 235 3.05 -14.41 -18.84
N GLU A 236 3.46 -15.17 -17.82
CA GLU A 236 4.19 -16.45 -17.92
C GLU A 236 3.34 -17.62 -18.49
N GLY A 237 2.35 -17.35 -19.34
CA GLY A 237 1.75 -18.41 -20.16
C GLY A 237 0.72 -19.31 -19.46
N TYR A 238 0.10 -18.86 -18.38
CA TYR A 238 -1.16 -19.45 -17.95
C TYR A 238 -2.27 -18.76 -18.74
N THR A 239 -3.04 -19.52 -19.51
CA THR A 239 -4.04 -19.06 -20.49
C THR A 239 -5.46 -18.87 -19.93
N PRO A 240 -5.75 -17.93 -19.00
CA PRO A 240 -7.14 -17.56 -18.73
C PRO A 240 -7.48 -16.09 -19.00
N PHE A 241 -6.60 -15.30 -19.63
CA PHE A 241 -6.87 -13.90 -19.96
C PHE A 241 -7.04 -13.70 -21.47
N ASP A 242 -8.25 -13.31 -21.88
CA ASP A 242 -8.56 -12.93 -23.26
C ASP A 242 -8.34 -11.40 -23.49
N VAL A 243 -7.65 -10.70 -22.57
CA VAL A 243 -7.48 -9.23 -22.55
C VAL A 243 -6.04 -8.78 -22.52
N ASP A 244 -5.75 -7.67 -23.23
CA ASP A 244 -4.42 -7.05 -23.22
C ASP A 244 -4.13 -6.34 -21.89
N ILE A 245 -2.94 -6.56 -21.35
CA ILE A 245 -2.54 -6.08 -20.02
C ILE A 245 -1.75 -4.78 -20.17
N VAL A 246 -2.44 -3.67 -19.92
CA VAL A 246 -1.82 -2.34 -20.01
C VAL A 246 -1.18 -1.96 -18.68
N TYR A 247 0.13 -2.19 -18.56
CA TYR A 247 0.93 -1.94 -17.35
C TYR A 247 0.86 -0.51 -16.80
N SER A 248 0.65 0.48 -17.67
CA SER A 248 0.48 1.88 -17.24
C SER A 248 -0.79 2.10 -16.42
N ARG A 249 -1.81 1.25 -16.62
CA ARG A 249 -3.09 1.24 -15.88
C ARG A 249 -3.09 0.27 -14.71
N LEU A 250 -2.25 -0.77 -14.75
CA LEU A 250 -2.14 -1.82 -13.72
C LEU A 250 -1.89 -1.26 -12.33
N ILE A 251 -0.99 -0.27 -12.20
CA ILE A 251 -0.67 0.37 -10.91
C ILE A 251 -0.64 1.89 -11.08
N GLN A 252 -1.44 2.58 -10.28
CA GLN A 252 -1.50 4.05 -10.28
C GLN A 252 -1.25 4.58 -8.88
N TYR A 253 -0.51 5.68 -8.80
CA TYR A 253 -0.36 6.48 -7.59
C TYR A 253 -1.13 7.78 -7.78
N ARG A 254 -1.91 8.18 -6.77
CA ARG A 254 -2.54 9.49 -6.69
C ARG A 254 -2.31 10.06 -5.30
N SER A 255 -1.88 11.31 -5.24
CA SER A 255 -1.93 12.10 -4.01
C SER A 255 -3.24 12.89 -4.00
N ALA A 256 -4.00 12.78 -2.91
CA ALA A 256 -5.25 13.51 -2.70
C ALA A 256 -5.18 14.17 -1.32
N ALA A 257 -4.96 15.48 -1.29
CA ALA A 257 -4.72 16.24 -0.06
C ALA A 257 -3.63 15.59 0.82
N ASN A 258 -4.03 14.98 1.95
CA ASN A 258 -3.14 14.36 2.93
C ASN A 258 -3.09 12.83 2.84
N SER A 259 -3.72 12.29 1.81
CA SER A 259 -3.81 10.85 1.57
C SER A 259 -3.08 10.47 0.30
N THR A 260 -2.48 9.29 0.33
CA THR A 260 -1.93 8.62 -0.84
C THR A 260 -2.82 7.44 -1.18
N ILE A 261 -3.15 7.32 -2.46
CA ILE A 261 -3.95 6.23 -3.01
C ILE A 261 -3.09 5.46 -4.00
N PHE A 262 -2.80 4.21 -3.68
CA PHE A 262 -2.29 3.25 -4.65
C PHE A 262 -3.48 2.47 -5.22
N SER A 263 -3.60 2.46 -6.55
CA SER A 263 -4.66 1.72 -7.24
C SER A 263 -4.05 0.57 -8.02
N ILE A 264 -4.61 -0.62 -7.88
CA ILE A 264 -4.30 -1.78 -8.70
C ILE A 264 -5.54 -2.13 -9.52
N GLU A 265 -5.41 -2.22 -10.84
CA GLU A 265 -6.49 -2.65 -11.76
C GLU A 265 -6.08 -3.95 -12.46
N LEU A 266 -6.79 -5.04 -12.16
CA LEU A 266 -6.47 -6.39 -12.64
C LEU A 266 -7.63 -6.99 -13.42
N PRO A 267 -7.39 -7.61 -14.58
CA PRO A 267 -8.42 -8.40 -15.22
C PRO A 267 -8.74 -9.64 -14.38
N VAL A 268 -10.02 -10.02 -14.33
CA VAL A 268 -10.46 -11.27 -13.71
C VAL A 268 -10.47 -12.36 -14.79
N PRO A 269 -9.82 -13.50 -14.57
CA PRO A 269 -9.78 -14.57 -15.57
C PRO A 269 -11.18 -15.12 -15.86
N THR A 270 -11.47 -15.37 -17.13
CA THR A 270 -12.75 -15.97 -17.53
C THR A 270 -12.79 -17.44 -17.09
N ARG A 271 -13.94 -17.88 -16.56
CA ARG A 271 -14.18 -19.30 -16.25
C ARG A 271 -14.34 -20.07 -17.56
N LYS A 272 -13.23 -20.55 -18.14
CA LYS A 272 -13.23 -21.71 -19.05
C LYS A 272 -13.25 -22.98 -18.21
#